data_AF-A0A2N2QWN7-F1
#
_entry.id   AF-A0A2N2QWN7-F1
#
_cell.length_a   1.000
_cell.length_b   1.000
_cell.length_c   1.000
_cell.angle_alpha   90.00
_cell.angle_beta   90.00
_cell.angle_gamma   90.00
#
_symmetry.space_group_name_H-M   'P 1'
#
loop_
_entity.id
_entity.type
_entity.pdbx_description
1 polymer ?
#
loop_
_entity_poly.entity_id
_entity_poly.type
_entity_poly.pdbx_seq_one_letter_code
_entity_poly.pdbx_strand_id
1 'polypeptide(L)'
;MSTPELRRRLKAYWAEHDRVKALRRQILEAAEADAEARFEFFCDHGYAPPLILPTEPEFPPECVDMICGGKGRRSGEPCQNKALYPNGRCKWHGGASTGPKTAEGKAKSVYNLPRPKVMGA
;
A
#
# COMPACT_ATOMS: atom_id res chain seq x y z
N MET A 1 11.53 1.51 -16.19
CA MET A 1 10.64 0.32 -16.08
C MET A 1 10.46 -0.06 -14.61
N SER A 2 9.28 -0.56 -14.22
CA SER A 2 9.00 -0.96 -12.82
C SER A 2 9.73 -2.25 -12.43
N THR A 3 10.87 -2.09 -11.77
CA THR A 3 11.69 -3.19 -11.26
C THR A 3 11.01 -3.87 -10.06
N PRO A 4 11.40 -5.11 -9.69
CA PRO A 4 10.96 -5.73 -8.44
C PRO A 4 11.28 -4.88 -7.21
N GLU A 5 12.41 -4.18 -7.21
CA GLU A 5 12.81 -3.30 -6.09
C GLU A 5 11.90 -2.09 -5.95
N LEU A 6 11.64 -1.36 -7.05
CA LEU A 6 10.70 -0.23 -7.04
C LEU A 6 9.30 -0.64 -6.57
N ARG A 7 8.85 -1.85 -6.92
CA ARG A 7 7.58 -2.38 -6.39
C ARG A 7 7.60 -2.66 -4.90
N ARG A 8 8.70 -3.22 -4.38
CA ARG A 8 8.86 -3.43 -2.93
C ARG A 8 8.81 -2.10 -2.20
N ARG A 9 9.51 -1.09 -2.72
CA ARG A 9 9.56 0.27 -2.19
C ARG A 9 8.17 0.93 -2.17
N LEU A 10 7.46 0.91 -3.30
CA LEU A 10 6.09 1.42 -3.39
C LEU A 10 5.15 0.73 -2.40
N LYS A 11 5.25 -0.61 -2.29
CA LYS A 11 4.43 -1.39 -1.35
C LYS A 11 4.73 -1.02 0.11
N ALA A 12 6.00 -0.82 0.45
CA ALA A 12 6.42 -0.41 1.79
C ALA A 12 5.90 0.99 2.13
N TYR A 13 5.96 1.94 1.18
CA TYR A 13 5.40 3.28 1.35
C TYR A 13 3.90 3.23 1.68
N TRP A 14 3.10 2.52 0.88
CA TRP A 14 1.66 2.46 1.12
C TRP A 14 1.32 1.77 2.45
N ALA A 15 2.08 0.75 2.84
CA ALA A 15 1.91 0.11 4.14
C ALA A 15 2.17 1.08 5.31
N GLU A 16 3.24 1.89 5.22
CA GLU A 16 3.53 2.89 6.26
C GLU A 16 2.50 4.03 6.25
N HIS A 17 2.10 4.48 5.07
CA HIS A 17 1.05 5.49 4.93
C HIS A 17 -0.28 5.02 5.56
N ASP A 18 -0.69 3.77 5.32
CA ASP A 18 -1.88 3.20 5.95
C ASP A 18 -1.73 3.10 7.47
N ARG A 19 -0.54 2.73 7.97
CA ARG A 19 -0.22 2.71 9.41
C ARG A 19 -0.33 4.10 10.03
N VAL A 20 0.28 5.12 9.41
CA VAL A 20 0.23 6.50 9.88
C VAL A 20 -1.20 7.03 9.87
N LYS A 21 -1.99 6.75 8.82
CA LYS A 21 -3.41 7.12 8.79
C LYS A 21 -4.21 6.46 9.91
N ALA A 22 -3.97 5.19 10.20
CA ALA A 22 -4.63 4.49 11.32
C ALA A 22 -4.26 5.12 12.67
N LEU A 23 -2.98 5.45 12.88
CA LEU A 23 -2.53 6.10 14.11
C LEU A 23 -3.11 7.52 14.27
N ARG A 24 -3.12 8.32 13.19
CA ARG A 24 -3.78 9.64 13.20
C ARG A 24 -5.24 9.53 13.60
N ARG A 25 -5.97 8.54 13.04
CA ARG A 25 -7.36 8.28 13.38
C ARG A 25 -7.53 7.93 14.86
N GLN A 26 -6.69 7.05 15.41
CA GLN A 26 -6.72 6.70 16.84
C GLN A 26 -6.52 7.91 17.75
N ILE A 27 -5.57 8.80 17.41
CA ILE A 27 -5.32 10.02 18.18
C ILE A 27 -6.53 10.96 18.15
N LEU A 28 -7.14 11.12 16.98
CA LEU A 28 -8.33 11.96 16.83
C LEU A 28 -9.53 11.39 17.60
N GLU A 29 -9.76 10.07 17.51
CA GLU A 29 -10.83 9.40 18.26
C GLU A 29 -10.60 9.49 19.78
N ALA A 30 -9.35 9.35 20.24
CA ALA A 30 -9.00 9.55 21.65
C ALA A 30 -9.20 11.00 22.11
N ALA A 31 -8.85 11.97 21.26
CA ALA A 31 -9.05 13.39 21.55
C ALA A 31 -10.53 13.78 21.62
N GLU A 32 -11.36 13.18 20.77
CA GLU A 32 -12.81 13.36 20.80
C GLU A 32 -13.43 12.73 22.06
N ALA A 33 -12.98 11.53 22.44
CA ALA A 33 -13.44 10.88 23.66
C ALA A 33 -13.10 11.69 24.93
N ASP A 34 -12.05 12.49 24.88
CA ASP A 34 -11.59 13.37 25.96
C ASP A 34 -12.03 14.84 25.76
N ALA A 35 -13.01 15.10 24.88
CA ALA A 35 -13.39 16.46 24.49
C ALA A 35 -13.84 17.33 25.68
N GLU A 36 -14.59 16.77 26.63
CA GLU A 36 -15.04 17.49 27.83
C GLU A 36 -13.86 17.92 28.71
N ALA A 37 -12.96 17.01 29.05
CA ALA A 37 -11.78 17.32 29.87
C ALA A 37 -10.85 18.32 29.16
N ARG A 38 -10.69 18.20 27.83
CA ARG A 38 -9.93 19.16 27.03
C ARG A 38 -10.58 20.55 27.03
N PHE A 39 -11.91 20.61 27.03
CA PHE A 39 -12.65 21.87 27.13
C PHE A 39 -12.54 22.49 28.52
N GLU A 40 -12.68 21.70 29.59
CA GLU A 40 -12.45 22.15 30.96
C GLU A 40 -11.03 22.71 31.14
N PHE A 41 -10.01 21.98 30.64
CA PHE A 41 -8.64 22.47 30.66
C PHE A 41 -8.51 23.83 29.96
N PHE A 42 -9.14 24.00 28.80
CA PHE A 42 -9.16 25.27 28.09
C PHE A 42 -9.83 26.39 28.91
N CYS A 43 -10.96 26.11 29.56
CA CYS A 43 -11.63 27.08 30.43
C CYS A 43 -10.74 27.54 31.57
N ASP A 44 -10.01 26.61 32.20
CA ASP A 44 -9.14 26.90 33.34
C ASP A 44 -7.85 27.64 32.96
N HIS A 45 -7.28 27.34 31.78
CA HIS A 45 -5.93 27.78 31.40
C HIS A 45 -5.88 28.76 30.23
N GLY A 46 -6.99 28.94 29.50
CA GLY A 46 -7.07 29.83 28.33
C GLY A 46 -6.39 29.29 27.06
N TYR A 47 -5.91 28.04 27.05
CA TYR A 47 -5.38 27.38 25.86
C TYR A 47 -5.70 25.88 25.85
N ALA A 48 -5.82 25.30 24.65
CA ALA A 48 -6.02 23.87 24.47
C ALA A 48 -4.70 23.21 24.07
N PRO A 49 -4.26 22.13 24.73
CA PRO A 49 -3.07 21.39 24.32
C PRO A 49 -3.20 20.90 22.86
N PRO A 50 -2.17 21.12 22.03
CA PRO A 50 -2.23 20.74 20.63
C PRO A 50 -2.27 19.22 20.48
N LEU A 51 -3.06 18.74 19.51
CA LEU A 51 -3.01 17.34 19.09
C LEU A 51 -1.78 17.14 18.22
N ILE A 52 -0.81 16.39 18.73
CA ILE A 52 0.40 16.04 17.98
C ILE A 52 0.08 14.82 17.12
N LEU A 53 -0.15 15.05 15.83
CA LEU A 53 -0.38 13.99 14.86
C LEU A 53 0.96 13.56 14.24
N PRO A 54 1.18 12.25 14.01
CA PRO A 54 2.36 11.78 13.29
C PRO A 54 2.36 12.35 11.87
N THR A 55 3.54 12.73 11.40
CA THR A 55 3.76 13.25 10.05
C THR A 55 3.46 12.19 8.99
N GLU A 56 2.90 12.61 7.86
CA GLU A 56 2.72 11.71 6.73
C GLU A 56 4.07 11.31 6.13
N PRO A 57 4.25 10.04 5.70
CA PRO A 57 5.50 9.63 5.07
C PRO A 57 5.64 10.28 3.71
N GLU A 58 6.87 10.63 3.33
CA GLU A 58 7.18 11.16 2.00
C GLU A 58 7.06 10.08 0.92
N PHE A 59 6.49 10.43 -0.23
CA PHE A 59 6.40 9.53 -1.36
C PHE A 59 7.80 9.27 -1.96
N PRO A 60 8.21 8.01 -2.22
CA PRO A 60 9.53 7.73 -2.76
C PRO A 60 9.70 8.34 -4.16
N PRO A 61 10.67 9.26 -4.37
CA PRO A 61 10.84 9.93 -5.67
C PRO A 61 11.15 8.96 -6.81
N GLU A 62 11.83 7.85 -6.52
CA GLU A 62 12.10 6.77 -7.47
C GLU A 62 10.84 6.07 -8.00
N CYS A 63 9.69 6.24 -7.33
CA CYS A 63 8.42 5.63 -7.68
C CYS A 63 7.51 6.51 -8.55
N VAL A 64 7.85 7.79 -8.79
CA VAL A 64 6.96 8.78 -9.43
C VAL A 64 6.56 8.39 -10.86
N ASP A 65 7.53 7.96 -11.68
CA ASP A 65 7.29 7.59 -13.08
C ASP A 65 7.17 6.08 -13.31
N MET A 66 6.77 5.34 -12.27
CA MET A 66 6.55 3.91 -12.42
C MET A 66 5.41 3.60 -13.39
N ILE A 67 5.65 2.63 -14.27
CA ILE A 67 4.66 2.00 -15.16
C ILE A 67 4.37 0.57 -14.71
N CYS A 68 3.26 0.00 -15.15
CA CYS A 68 2.87 -1.36 -14.74
C CYS A 68 3.90 -2.42 -15.13
N GLY A 69 4.47 -2.35 -16.34
CA GLY A 69 5.49 -3.29 -16.81
C GLY A 69 5.05 -4.76 -16.91
N GLY A 70 3.76 -5.08 -16.74
CA GLY A 70 3.21 -6.42 -16.95
C GLY A 70 3.26 -6.80 -18.42
N LYS A 71 3.51 -8.07 -18.74
CA LYS A 71 3.58 -8.55 -20.13
C LYS A 71 2.20 -8.47 -20.79
N GLY A 72 2.09 -7.68 -21.86
CA GLY A 72 0.86 -7.58 -22.65
C GLY A 72 0.52 -8.90 -23.33
N ARG A 73 -0.72 -9.38 -23.17
CA ARG A 73 -1.15 -10.68 -23.72
C ARG A 73 -1.09 -10.73 -25.25
N ARG A 74 -1.45 -9.64 -25.94
CA ARG A 74 -1.50 -9.57 -27.41
C ARG A 74 -0.17 -9.14 -28.01
N SER A 75 0.42 -8.07 -27.50
CA SER A 75 1.64 -7.48 -28.06
C SER A 75 2.92 -8.15 -27.57
N GLY A 76 2.90 -8.84 -26.42
CA GLY A 76 4.11 -9.29 -25.73
C GLY A 76 4.89 -8.16 -25.03
N GLU A 77 4.61 -6.91 -25.39
CA GLU A 77 5.28 -5.72 -24.87
C GLU A 77 4.90 -5.38 -23.41
N PRO A 78 5.80 -4.70 -22.66
CA PRO A 78 5.51 -4.22 -21.30
C PRO A 78 4.37 -3.20 -21.25
N CYS A 79 3.47 -3.36 -20.29
CA CYS A 79 2.34 -2.44 -20.06
C CYS A 79 2.80 -1.05 -19.60
N GLN A 80 2.38 -0.02 -20.33
CA GLN A 80 2.74 1.39 -20.09
C GLN A 80 1.79 2.13 -19.13
N ASN A 81 0.81 1.46 -18.53
CA ASN A 81 -0.18 2.10 -17.66
C ASN A 81 0.48 2.64 -16.37
N LYS A 82 0.24 3.92 -16.05
CA LYS A 82 0.73 4.63 -14.84
C LYS A 82 -0.26 4.61 -13.66
N ALA A 83 -1.51 4.22 -13.87
CA ALA A 83 -2.49 4.04 -12.80
C ALA A 83 -2.20 2.73 -12.05
N LEU A 84 -1.31 2.81 -11.06
CA LEU A 84 -0.80 1.69 -10.30
C LEU A 84 -1.49 1.55 -8.93
N TYR A 85 -1.71 0.31 -8.53
CA TYR A 85 -2.09 -0.05 -7.17
C TYR A 85 -0.85 -0.20 -6.28
N PRO A 86 -1.00 -0.35 -4.95
CA PRO A 86 0.15 -0.45 -4.02
C PRO A 86 1.18 -1.53 -4.34
N ASN A 87 0.82 -2.57 -5.08
CA ASN A 87 1.74 -3.62 -5.54
C ASN A 87 2.54 -3.24 -6.81
N GLY A 88 2.36 -2.03 -7.34
CA GLY A 88 3.00 -1.51 -8.55
C GLY A 88 2.52 -2.15 -9.85
N ARG A 89 1.28 -2.65 -9.89
CA ARG A 89 0.60 -3.16 -11.09
C ARG A 89 -0.72 -2.43 -11.32
N CYS A 90 -1.14 -2.34 -12.58
CA CYS A 90 -2.45 -1.78 -12.94
C CYS A 90 -3.56 -2.83 -12.74
N LYS A 91 -4.82 -2.39 -12.79
CA LYS A 91 -5.99 -3.28 -12.58
C LYS A 91 -5.99 -4.52 -13.48
N TRP A 92 -5.49 -4.41 -14.72
CA TRP A 92 -5.46 -5.49 -15.71
C TRP A 92 -4.34 -6.52 -15.49
N HIS A 93 -3.32 -6.18 -14.70
CA HIS A 93 -2.19 -7.05 -14.40
C HIS A 93 -2.11 -7.39 -12.91
N GLY A 94 -3.27 -7.52 -12.25
CA GLY A 94 -3.37 -7.95 -10.85
C GLY A 94 -3.18 -6.82 -9.83
N GLY A 95 -3.20 -5.55 -10.25
CA GLY A 95 -3.13 -4.40 -9.34
C GLY A 95 -4.17 -4.44 -8.23
N ALA A 96 -5.43 -4.69 -8.60
CA ALA A 96 -6.54 -4.81 -7.67
C ALA A 96 -6.65 -6.20 -7.00
N SER A 97 -5.78 -7.15 -7.36
CA SER A 97 -5.85 -8.50 -6.80
C SER A 97 -5.27 -8.53 -5.38
N THR A 98 -5.99 -9.16 -4.46
CA THR A 98 -5.52 -9.41 -3.09
C THR A 98 -4.79 -10.75 -2.95
N GLY A 99 -4.74 -11.55 -4.02
CA GLY A 99 -4.21 -12.91 -4.03
C GLY A 99 -5.06 -13.93 -3.25
N PRO A 100 -4.76 -15.23 -3.36
CA PRO A 100 -5.46 -16.26 -2.60
C PRO A 100 -5.20 -16.14 -1.11
N LYS A 101 -6.27 -16.11 -0.30
CA LYS A 101 -6.17 -16.01 1.17
C LYS A 101 -6.23 -17.37 1.87
N THR A 102 -6.94 -18.33 1.28
CA THR A 102 -7.14 -19.68 1.84
C THR A 102 -6.04 -20.65 1.43
N ALA A 103 -5.85 -21.72 2.20
CA ALA A 103 -4.91 -22.79 1.86
C ALA A 103 -5.26 -23.45 0.52
N GLU A 104 -6.54 -23.73 0.27
CA GLU A 104 -7.03 -24.27 -1.00
C GLU A 104 -6.76 -23.31 -2.17
N GLY A 105 -7.01 -22.01 -2.01
CA GLY A 105 -6.76 -21.02 -3.05
C GLY A 105 -5.26 -20.90 -3.38
N LYS A 106 -4.39 -21.02 -2.36
CA LYS A 106 -2.94 -21.07 -2.55
C LYS A 106 -2.54 -22.34 -3.31
N ALA A 107 -3.08 -23.50 -2.94
CA ALA A 107 -2.82 -24.77 -3.62
C ALA A 107 -3.23 -24.72 -5.11
N LYS A 108 -4.42 -24.19 -5.42
CA LYS A 108 -4.86 -23.98 -6.81
C LYS A 108 -3.92 -23.06 -7.60
N SER A 109 -3.40 -22.02 -6.95
CA SER A 109 -2.44 -21.11 -7.59
C SER A 109 -1.10 -21.79 -7.88
N VAL A 110 -0.64 -22.67 -6.99
CA VAL A 110 0.56 -23.49 -7.18
C VAL A 110 0.39 -24.43 -8.38
N TYR A 111 -0.77 -25.06 -8.52
CA TYR A 111 -1.06 -25.96 -9.65
C TYR A 111 -0.96 -25.26 -11.02
N ASN A 112 -1.22 -23.95 -11.08
CA ASN A 112 -1.18 -23.16 -12.32
C ASN A 112 0.23 -22.66 -12.69
N LEU A 113 1.23 -22.83 -11.82
CA LEU A 113 2.61 -22.45 -12.13
C LEU A 113 3.17 -23.38 -13.22
N PRO A 114 3.93 -22.85 -14.20
CA PRO A 114 4.61 -23.70 -15.16
C PRO A 114 5.53 -24.68 -14.42
N ARG A 115 5.46 -25.96 -14.80
CA ARG A 115 6.34 -26.98 -14.23
C ARG A 115 7.80 -26.58 -14.48
N PRO A 116 8.70 -26.73 -13.49
CA PRO A 116 10.10 -26.47 -13.72
C PRO A 116 10.56 -27.31 -14.92
N LYS A 117 11.24 -26.67 -15.88
CA LYS A 117 11.85 -27.39 -16.98
C LYS A 117 12.87 -28.33 -16.36
N VAL A 118 12.67 -29.64 -16.51
CA VAL A 118 13.70 -30.63 -16.21
C VAL A 118 14.88 -30.28 -17.11
N MET A 119 16.00 -29.90 -16.50
CA MET A 119 17.24 -29.67 -17.24
C MET A 119 17.77 -31.03 -17.69
N GLY A 120 17.65 -31.31 -19.00
CA GLY A 120 18.33 -32.43 -19.65
C GLY A 120 17.54 -33.74 -19.71
N ALA A 121 17.09 -34.07 -20.92
CA ALA A 121 17.14 -35.39 -21.52
C ALA A 121 17.57 -35.20 -22.97
#